data_AF-A0AAW2XHV6-F1
#
_entry.id   AF-A0AAW2XHV6-F1
#
_cell.length_a   1.000
_cell.length_b   1.000
_cell.length_c   1.000
_cell.angle_alpha   90.00
_cell.angle_beta   90.00
_cell.angle_gamma   90.00
#
_symmetry.space_group_name_H-M   'P 1'
#
loop_
_entity.id
_entity.type
_entity.pdbx_description
1 polymer ?
#
loop_
_entity_poly.entity_id
_entity_poly.type
_entity_poly.pdbx_seq_one_letter_code
_entity_poly.pdbx_strand_id
1 'polypeptide(L)'
;MVVLVTKTLLDLSKLETLDGTNYKRWSQKLLIFFKQLDVDYVLFQSPAEPETPAKTSTIAITPAETSTVATIAKSKKPEDEAKQKYDRDNKTVRGHLLNHMNNSLFNLFVNYRSAKEIWATPETRYGSDDAGRKKYVVDKWLQFQMIDEKSKMDQVHTYENLVADVLSEGMKMCEICKLMYYLKNSLLLGMNTKTI
;
A
#
# COMPACT_ATOMS: atom_id res chain seq x y z
N MET A 1 -24.74 16.24 22.11
CA MET A 1 -24.76 14.81 21.73
C MET A 1 -23.57 14.59 20.80
N VAL A 2 -22.46 14.03 21.29
CA VAL A 2 -21.30 13.75 20.44
C VAL A 2 -21.60 12.45 19.71
N VAL A 3 -21.77 12.52 18.39
CA VAL A 3 -21.89 11.33 17.56
C VAL A 3 -20.55 10.62 17.61
N LEU A 4 -20.50 9.51 18.35
CA LEU A 4 -19.35 8.60 18.30
C LEU A 4 -19.36 7.97 16.91
N VAL A 5 -18.60 8.54 15.97
CA VAL A 5 -18.35 7.89 14.69
C VAL A 5 -17.58 6.62 15.00
N THR A 6 -18.27 5.48 15.02
CA THR A 6 -17.65 4.16 15.12
C THR A 6 -16.73 4.01 13.92
N LYS A 7 -15.43 4.24 14.11
CA LYS A 7 -14.42 3.95 13.09
C LYS A 7 -14.52 2.46 12.78
N THR A 8 -15.09 2.12 11.64
CA THR A 8 -15.10 0.74 11.14
C THR A 8 -13.66 0.38 10.79
N LEU A 9 -13.11 -0.58 11.57
CA LEU A 9 -11.79 -1.14 11.32
C LEU A 9 -11.79 -1.79 9.93
N LEU A 10 -10.76 -1.50 9.13
CA LEU A 10 -10.66 -2.01 7.77
C LEU A 10 -10.62 -3.54 7.80
N ASP A 11 -11.55 -4.20 7.10
CA ASP A 11 -11.59 -5.66 7.01
C ASP A 11 -10.51 -6.16 6.04
N LEU A 12 -9.41 -6.66 6.62
CA LEU A 12 -8.29 -7.22 5.88
C LEU A 12 -8.55 -8.65 5.37
N SER A 13 -9.61 -9.34 5.78
CA SER A 13 -9.91 -10.69 5.29
C SER A 13 -10.18 -10.73 3.77
N LYS A 14 -10.56 -9.58 3.20
CA LYS A 14 -10.83 -9.38 1.77
C LYS A 14 -9.65 -8.73 1.03
N LEU A 15 -8.49 -8.60 1.68
CA LEU A 15 -7.30 -8.06 1.03
C LEU A 15 -6.71 -9.14 0.11
N GLU A 16 -6.59 -8.81 -1.18
CA GLU A 16 -5.87 -9.62 -2.15
C GLU A 16 -4.38 -9.70 -1.76
N THR A 17 -3.79 -10.88 -1.91
CA THR A 17 -2.37 -11.09 -1.62
C THR A 17 -1.49 -10.35 -2.62
N LEU A 18 -0.31 -9.91 -2.19
CA LEU A 18 0.67 -9.30 -3.07
C LEU A 18 1.18 -10.33 -4.08
N ASP A 19 1.00 -10.06 -5.37
CA ASP A 19 1.45 -10.92 -6.47
C ASP A 19 2.49 -10.25 -7.39
N GLY A 20 2.84 -9.00 -7.10
CA GLY A 20 3.77 -8.17 -7.86
C GLY A 20 3.09 -7.21 -8.84
N THR A 21 1.83 -7.44 -9.21
CA THR A 21 1.07 -6.56 -10.14
C THR A 21 0.12 -5.60 -9.41
N ASN A 22 -0.25 -5.93 -8.18
CA ASN A 22 -1.22 -5.18 -7.38
C ASN A 22 -0.60 -4.35 -6.24
N TYR A 23 0.72 -4.11 -6.27
CA TYR A 23 1.48 -3.48 -5.17
C TYR A 23 0.87 -2.16 -4.68
N LYS A 24 0.45 -1.26 -5.57
CA LYS A 24 -0.13 0.04 -5.20
C LYS A 24 -1.42 -0.11 -4.38
N ARG A 25 -2.30 -1.03 -4.77
CA ARG A 25 -3.55 -1.30 -4.05
C ARG A 25 -3.29 -1.99 -2.72
N TRP A 26 -2.39 -2.97 -2.73
CA TRP A 26 -1.98 -3.73 -1.55
C TRP A 26 -1.37 -2.83 -0.47
N SER A 27 -0.38 -2.01 -0.86
CA SER A 27 0.32 -1.08 0.04
C SER A 27 -0.62 -0.02 0.62
N GLN A 28 -1.47 0.60 -0.20
CA GLN A 28 -2.43 1.60 0.29
C GLN A 28 -3.41 1.05 1.32
N LYS A 29 -3.99 -0.14 1.07
CA LYS A 29 -4.92 -0.77 2.01
C LYS A 29 -4.25 -1.11 3.35
N LEU A 30 -3.05 -1.66 3.31
CA LEU A 30 -2.27 -1.95 4.52
C LEU A 30 -1.87 -0.67 5.28
N LEU A 31 -1.43 0.37 4.57
CA LEU A 31 -1.06 1.64 5.21
C LEU A 31 -2.26 2.28 5.93
N ILE A 32 -3.45 2.27 5.31
CA ILE A 32 -4.68 2.75 5.95
C ILE A 32 -4.98 1.94 7.22
N PHE A 33 -4.85 0.61 7.15
CA PHE A 33 -5.05 -0.27 8.29
C PHE A 33 -4.07 0.02 9.43
N PHE A 34 -2.77 0.15 9.14
CA PHE A 34 -1.76 0.45 10.17
C PHE A 34 -1.95 1.84 10.80
N LYS A 35 -2.42 2.83 10.03
CA LYS A 35 -2.81 4.14 10.56
C LYS A 35 -4.02 4.06 11.50
N GLN A 36 -4.97 3.17 11.25
CA GLN A 36 -6.09 2.95 12.17
C GLN A 36 -5.63 2.33 13.49
N LEU A 37 -4.58 1.52 13.45
CA LEU A 37 -3.96 0.89 14.61
C LEU A 37 -2.89 1.75 15.31
N ASP A 38 -2.55 2.91 14.75
CA ASP A 38 -1.48 3.80 15.23
C ASP A 38 -0.10 3.11 15.32
N VAL A 39 0.21 2.28 14.30
CA VAL A 39 1.47 1.52 14.19
C VAL A 39 2.21 1.75 12.86
N ASP A 40 1.75 2.68 12.02
CA ASP A 40 2.38 2.96 10.72
C ASP A 40 3.79 3.57 10.86
N TYR A 41 4.10 4.19 12.00
CA TYR A 41 5.44 4.70 12.31
C TYR A 41 6.54 3.63 12.17
N VAL A 42 6.22 2.36 12.45
CA VAL A 42 7.12 1.20 12.32
C VAL A 42 7.61 0.99 10.89
N LEU A 43 6.82 1.40 9.88
CA LEU A 43 7.19 1.24 8.48
C LEU A 43 8.31 2.20 8.05
N PHE A 44 8.47 3.32 8.76
CA PHE A 44 9.33 4.43 8.34
C PHE A 44 10.49 4.65 9.31
N GLN A 45 10.28 4.41 10.59
CA GLN A 45 11.29 4.55 11.63
C GLN A 45 12.07 3.25 11.83
N SER A 46 13.37 3.36 12.04
CA SER A 46 14.15 2.27 12.63
C SER A 46 14.01 2.35 14.15
N PRO A 47 14.21 1.27 14.92
CA PRO A 47 14.30 1.39 16.37
C PRO A 47 15.29 2.49 16.70
N ALA A 48 14.92 3.44 17.56
CA ALA A 48 15.82 4.52 17.95
C ALA A 48 17.10 3.88 18.51
N GLU A 49 18.17 3.88 17.71
CA GLU A 49 19.50 3.65 18.25
C GLU A 49 19.84 4.89 19.08
N PRO A 50 20.39 4.71 20.29
CA PRO A 50 20.75 5.84 21.12
C PRO A 50 21.74 6.73 20.34
N GLU A 51 21.35 8.00 20.15
CA GLU A 51 22.18 9.05 19.57
C GLU A 51 23.55 9.04 20.28
N THR A 52 24.54 8.43 19.66
CA THR A 52 25.91 8.43 20.16
C THR A 52 26.64 9.55 19.41
N PRO A 53 27.10 10.62 20.08
CA PRO A 53 27.90 11.62 19.40
C PRO A 53 29.28 11.03 19.09
N ALA A 54 29.62 11.07 17.80
CA ALA A 54 30.94 10.97 17.15
C ALA A 54 32.16 10.43 17.96
N LYS A 55 32.71 9.32 17.43
CA LYS A 55 34.14 8.95 17.30
C LYS A 55 35.16 9.63 18.23
N THR A 56 35.90 8.84 19.02
CA THR A 56 37.39 8.83 19.04
C THR A 56 37.90 7.51 19.61
N SER A 57 38.90 6.95 18.92
CA SER A 57 39.66 5.75 19.25
C SER A 57 40.45 5.89 20.55
N THR A 58 40.58 4.81 21.36
CA THR A 58 41.82 4.30 22.00
C THR A 58 41.53 3.11 22.94
N ILE A 59 41.78 1.91 22.43
CA ILE A 59 42.49 0.72 22.96
C ILE A 59 42.53 0.40 24.49
N ALA A 60 42.02 -0.82 24.80
CA ALA A 60 42.40 -1.87 25.79
C ALA A 60 42.16 -1.62 27.31
N ILE A 61 41.88 -2.58 28.21
CA ILE A 61 42.28 -4.00 28.41
C ILE A 61 41.21 -4.75 29.28
N THR A 62 40.99 -6.05 29.05
CA THR A 62 40.23 -7.06 29.85
C THR A 62 41.08 -7.67 31.01
N PRO A 63 40.65 -8.62 31.87
CA PRO A 63 39.33 -9.01 32.43
C PRO A 63 39.35 -9.16 33.98
N ALA A 64 38.19 -9.21 34.65
CA ALA A 64 38.08 -9.88 35.96
C ALA A 64 36.63 -10.31 36.25
N GLU A 65 36.48 -11.61 36.49
CA GLU A 65 35.27 -12.29 36.95
C GLU A 65 34.85 -11.79 38.35
N THR A 66 33.54 -11.79 38.65
CA THR A 66 32.98 -12.42 39.86
C THR A 66 31.45 -12.34 39.81
N SER A 67 30.85 -13.52 39.85
CA SER A 67 29.42 -13.76 40.09
C SER A 67 28.96 -13.16 41.41
N THR A 68 27.90 -12.35 41.40
CA THR A 68 26.97 -12.25 42.53
C THR A 68 25.54 -12.06 42.03
N VAL A 69 24.73 -13.07 42.29
CA VAL A 69 23.27 -13.04 42.19
C VAL A 69 22.74 -12.22 43.37
N ALA A 70 22.00 -11.15 43.10
CA ALA A 70 21.03 -10.60 44.05
C ALA A 70 19.96 -9.78 43.30
N THR A 71 18.76 -10.34 43.34
CA THR A 71 17.44 -9.74 43.08
C THR A 71 17.32 -8.35 43.71
N ILE A 72 16.64 -7.40 43.04
CA ILE A 72 15.63 -6.46 43.59
C ILE A 72 15.31 -5.38 42.54
N ALA A 73 14.01 -5.15 42.37
CA ALA A 73 13.32 -4.12 41.59
C ALA A 73 14.14 -2.87 41.22
N LYS A 74 14.23 -2.58 39.92
CA LYS A 74 14.75 -1.31 39.41
C LYS A 74 13.79 -0.75 38.37
N SER A 75 13.30 0.44 38.68
CA SER A 75 12.40 1.30 37.93
C SER A 75 12.62 1.21 36.43
N LYS A 76 11.59 0.84 35.66
CA LYS A 76 11.63 0.87 34.20
C LYS A 76 11.96 2.28 33.75
N LYS A 77 13.13 2.47 33.14
CA LYS A 77 13.43 3.70 32.41
C LYS A 77 12.45 3.80 31.23
N PRO A 78 11.96 5.00 30.87
CA PRO A 78 11.05 5.19 29.75
C PRO A 78 11.63 4.70 28.40
N GLU A 79 12.95 4.59 28.28
CA GLU A 79 13.67 4.09 27.12
C GLU A 79 13.46 2.58 26.86
N ASP A 80 13.42 1.77 27.92
CA ASP A 80 13.20 0.31 27.79
C ASP A 80 11.75 -0.01 27.39
N GLU A 81 10.80 0.81 27.84
CA GLU A 81 9.38 0.66 27.50
C GLU A 81 9.10 1.05 26.05
N ALA A 82 9.72 2.13 25.56
CA ALA A 82 9.61 2.55 24.17
C ALA A 82 10.16 1.48 23.20
N LYS A 83 11.32 0.90 23.53
CA LYS A 83 11.90 -0.20 22.75
C LYS A 83 11.03 -1.45 22.76
N GLN A 84 10.48 -1.81 23.92
CA GLN A 84 9.57 -2.96 24.04
C GLN A 84 8.25 -2.73 23.28
N LYS A 85 7.73 -1.50 23.26
CA LYS A 85 6.56 -1.12 22.44
C LYS A 85 6.87 -1.26 20.95
N TYR A 86 7.99 -0.69 20.49
CA TYR A 86 8.42 -0.81 19.10
C TYR A 86 8.56 -2.28 18.69
N ASP A 87 9.19 -3.12 19.50
CA ASP A 87 9.38 -4.55 19.20
C ASP A 87 8.04 -5.30 19.07
N ARG A 88 7.04 -4.91 19.87
CA ARG A 88 5.68 -5.46 19.79
C ARG A 88 4.99 -5.03 18.50
N ASP A 89 5.00 -3.74 18.20
CA ASP A 89 4.34 -3.18 17.04
C ASP A 89 5.01 -3.68 15.75
N ASN A 90 6.35 -3.77 15.72
CA ASN A 90 7.12 -4.37 14.64
C ASN A 90 6.74 -5.83 14.36
N LYS A 91 6.56 -6.65 15.40
CA LYS A 91 6.08 -8.04 15.23
C LYS A 91 4.68 -8.08 14.62
N THR A 92 3.77 -7.22 15.09
CA THR A 92 2.40 -7.13 14.58
C THR A 92 2.37 -6.72 13.11
N VAL A 93 3.04 -5.62 12.76
CA VAL A 93 3.10 -5.11 11.38
C VAL A 93 3.74 -6.13 10.45
N ARG A 94 4.86 -6.74 10.87
CA ARG A 94 5.52 -7.82 10.12
C ARG A 94 4.58 -9.01 9.87
N GLY A 95 3.81 -9.43 10.88
CA GLY A 95 2.83 -10.51 10.75
C GLY A 95 1.78 -10.20 9.68
N HIS A 96 1.21 -9.00 9.69
CA HIS A 96 0.24 -8.57 8.68
C HIS A 96 0.84 -8.47 7.27
N LEU A 97 2.05 -7.94 7.14
CA LEU A 97 2.75 -7.85 5.85
C LEU A 97 2.93 -9.25 5.25
N LEU A 98 3.45 -10.19 6.04
CA LEU A 98 3.72 -11.56 5.59
C LEU A 98 2.43 -12.32 5.25
N ASN A 99 1.38 -12.19 6.08
CA ASN A 99 0.10 -12.89 5.86
C ASN A 99 -0.63 -12.45 4.57
N HIS A 100 -0.30 -11.28 4.03
CA HIS A 100 -0.90 -10.75 2.82
C HIS A 100 0.07 -10.76 1.64
N MET A 101 1.10 -11.60 1.69
CA MET A 101 1.95 -11.92 0.56
C MET A 101 1.61 -13.30 0.00
N ASN A 102 1.85 -13.52 -1.29
CA ASN A 102 1.80 -14.88 -1.83
C ASN A 102 2.93 -15.75 -1.24
N ASN A 103 2.84 -17.08 -1.41
CA ASN A 103 3.80 -18.02 -0.81
C ASN A 103 5.26 -17.78 -1.24
N SER A 104 5.48 -17.34 -2.48
CA SER A 104 6.83 -17.06 -3.00
C SER A 104 7.47 -15.86 -2.29
N LEU A 105 6.73 -14.76 -2.16
CA LEU A 105 7.18 -13.56 -1.45
C LEU A 105 7.28 -13.81 0.05
N PHE A 106 6.35 -14.57 0.64
CA PHE A 106 6.41 -14.97 2.05
C PHE A 106 7.75 -15.66 2.36
N ASN A 107 8.13 -16.67 1.57
CA ASN A 107 9.38 -17.40 1.77
C ASN A 107 10.62 -16.52 1.62
N LEU A 108 10.55 -15.49 0.77
CA LEU A 108 11.64 -14.51 0.61
C LEU A 108 11.77 -13.60 1.84
N PHE A 109 10.65 -13.16 2.41
CA PHE A 109 10.62 -12.14 3.46
C PHE A 109 10.53 -12.68 4.90
N VAL A 110 10.22 -13.97 5.10
CA VAL A 110 10.02 -14.55 6.44
C VAL A 110 11.21 -14.36 7.38
N ASN A 111 12.43 -14.33 6.84
CA ASN A 111 13.66 -14.18 7.63
C ASN A 111 13.98 -12.72 8.03
N TYR A 112 13.31 -11.74 7.42
CA TYR A 112 13.51 -10.34 7.74
C TYR A 112 12.89 -10.05 9.11
N ARG A 113 13.64 -9.36 9.98
CA ARG A 113 13.19 -9.01 11.34
C ARG A 113 12.50 -7.65 11.40
N SER A 114 12.76 -6.79 10.43
CA SER A 114 12.25 -5.43 10.37
C SER A 114 11.05 -5.34 9.42
N ALA A 115 9.91 -4.89 9.92
CA ALA A 115 8.75 -4.59 9.09
C ALA A 115 9.05 -3.49 8.06
N LYS A 116 9.90 -2.51 8.42
CA LYS A 116 10.38 -1.47 7.51
C LYS A 116 11.13 -2.03 6.31
N GLU A 117 12.00 -3.02 6.50
CA GLU A 117 12.73 -3.65 5.38
C GLU A 117 11.78 -4.44 4.46
N ILE A 118 10.82 -5.16 5.05
CA ILE A 118 9.77 -5.89 4.33
C ILE A 118 8.86 -4.92 3.56
N TRP A 119 8.64 -3.71 4.07
CA TRP A 119 7.86 -2.67 3.42
C TRP A 119 8.59 -1.98 2.26
N ALA A 120 9.86 -1.60 2.48
CA ALA A 120 10.66 -0.86 1.51
C ALA A 120 11.09 -1.73 0.31
N THR A 121 11.33 -3.03 0.50
CA THR A 121 11.82 -3.88 -0.59
C THR A 121 10.82 -4.00 -1.75
N PRO A 122 9.52 -4.34 -1.51
CA PRO A 122 8.51 -4.31 -2.56
C PRO A 122 8.30 -2.93 -3.18
N GLU A 123 8.47 -1.84 -2.41
CA GLU A 123 8.38 -0.47 -2.93
C GLU A 123 9.44 -0.21 -4.01
N THR A 124 10.68 -0.64 -3.79
CA THR A 124 11.74 -0.48 -4.81
C THR A 124 11.52 -1.35 -6.06
N ARG A 125 10.90 -2.52 -5.89
CA ARG A 125 10.70 -3.51 -6.98
C ARG A 125 9.46 -3.23 -7.81
N TYR A 126 8.38 -2.78 -7.16
CA TYR A 126 7.04 -2.66 -7.74
C TYR A 126 6.44 -1.26 -7.57
N GLY A 127 7.08 -0.35 -6.83
CA GLY A 127 6.56 1.01 -6.57
C GLY A 127 6.57 1.90 -7.81
N SER A 128 7.46 1.64 -8.77
CA SER A 128 7.42 2.25 -10.10
C SER A 128 6.40 1.58 -11.02
N ASP A 129 5.83 0.44 -10.63
CA ASP A 129 5.00 -0.37 -11.48
C ASP A 129 3.55 0.15 -11.51
N ASP A 130 3.41 1.26 -12.24
CA ASP A 130 2.15 1.74 -12.79
C ASP A 130 1.54 0.72 -13.78
N ALA A 131 2.25 -0.37 -14.13
CA ALA A 131 1.75 -1.38 -15.05
C ALA A 131 0.49 -2.06 -14.53
N GLY A 132 0.29 -2.21 -13.22
CA GLY A 132 -0.96 -2.75 -12.66
C GLY A 132 -2.16 -1.87 -13.00
N ARG A 133 -1.99 -0.54 -12.90
CA ARG A 133 -3.06 0.42 -13.20
C ARG A 133 -3.23 0.57 -14.72
N LYS A 134 -2.14 0.68 -15.49
CA LYS A 134 -2.19 0.65 -16.96
C LYS A 134 -2.90 -0.59 -17.48
N LYS A 135 -2.55 -1.78 -16.99
CA LYS A 135 -3.20 -3.05 -17.33
C LYS A 135 -4.68 -3.03 -16.97
N TYR A 136 -5.05 -2.52 -15.79
CA TYR A 136 -6.45 -2.39 -15.39
C TYR A 136 -7.23 -1.45 -16.31
N VAL A 137 -6.67 -0.29 -16.65
CA VAL A 137 -7.29 0.69 -17.54
C VAL A 137 -7.45 0.10 -18.95
N VAL A 138 -6.44 -0.59 -19.47
CA VAL A 138 -6.49 -1.30 -20.75
C VAL A 138 -7.53 -2.42 -20.74
N ASP A 139 -7.60 -3.21 -19.69
CA ASP A 139 -8.59 -4.29 -19.54
C ASP A 139 -10.02 -3.73 -19.48
N LYS A 140 -10.23 -2.67 -18.72
CA LYS A 140 -11.51 -1.94 -18.67
C LYS A 140 -11.90 -1.34 -20.02
N TRP A 141 -10.93 -0.81 -20.77
CA TRP A 141 -11.13 -0.32 -22.12
C TRP A 141 -11.57 -1.43 -23.07
N LEU A 142 -10.89 -2.59 -23.04
CA LEU A 142 -11.20 -3.74 -23.89
C LEU A 142 -12.57 -4.37 -23.57
N GLN A 143 -12.96 -4.38 -22.30
CA GLN A 143 -14.26 -4.89 -21.86
C GLN A 143 -15.42 -3.90 -22.08
N PHE A 144 -15.13 -2.64 -22.37
CA PHE A 144 -16.16 -1.63 -22.54
C PHE A 144 -16.97 -1.88 -23.83
N GLN A 145 -18.23 -2.24 -23.65
CA GLN A 145 -19.21 -2.34 -24.72
C GLN A 145 -20.44 -1.50 -24.37
N MET A 146 -21.06 -0.93 -25.40
CA MET A 146 -22.35 -0.26 -25.22
C MET A 146 -23.45 -1.31 -25.23
N ILE A 147 -24.37 -1.21 -24.28
CA ILE A 147 -25.53 -2.09 -24.12
C ILE A 147 -26.81 -1.26 -24.14
N ASP A 148 -27.83 -1.72 -24.86
CA ASP A 148 -29.08 -0.97 -25.05
C ASP A 148 -29.88 -0.77 -23.75
N GLU A 149 -29.65 -1.61 -22.75
CA GLU A 149 -30.31 -1.55 -21.45
C GLU A 149 -29.86 -0.35 -20.59
N LYS A 150 -28.69 0.23 -20.85
CA LYS A 150 -28.18 1.40 -20.12
C LYS A 150 -28.52 2.69 -20.83
N SER A 151 -28.77 3.75 -20.07
CA SER A 151 -28.94 5.08 -20.66
C SER A 151 -27.69 5.45 -21.44
N LYS A 152 -27.90 6.05 -22.61
CA LYS A 152 -26.81 6.46 -23.49
C LYS A 152 -25.86 7.46 -22.82
N MET A 153 -26.40 8.37 -22.02
CA MET A 153 -25.62 9.35 -21.26
C MET A 153 -24.67 8.69 -20.26
N ASP A 154 -25.15 7.69 -19.51
CA ASP A 154 -24.30 6.97 -18.55
C ASP A 154 -23.16 6.22 -19.25
N GLN A 155 -23.45 5.68 -20.44
CA GLN A 155 -22.46 4.99 -21.26
C GLN A 155 -21.40 5.95 -21.81
N VAL A 156 -21.78 7.18 -22.18
CA VAL A 156 -20.83 8.25 -22.57
C VAL A 156 -19.91 8.60 -21.43
N HIS A 157 -20.47 8.89 -20.25
CA HIS A 157 -19.66 9.26 -19.09
C HIS A 157 -18.71 8.14 -18.69
N THR A 158 -19.17 6.89 -18.75
CA THR A 158 -18.29 5.73 -18.52
C THR A 158 -17.12 5.73 -19.50
N TYR A 159 -17.38 6.03 -20.77
CA TYR A 159 -16.35 6.08 -21.80
C TYR A 159 -15.41 7.28 -21.68
N GLU A 160 -15.91 8.46 -21.35
CA GLU A 160 -15.10 9.66 -21.08
C GLU A 160 -14.14 9.43 -19.91
N ASN A 161 -14.63 8.80 -18.83
CA ASN A 161 -13.80 8.41 -17.70
C ASN A 161 -12.70 7.42 -18.12
N LEU A 162 -13.03 6.44 -18.96
CA LEU A 162 -12.02 5.52 -19.49
C LEU A 162 -10.96 6.23 -20.35
N VAL A 163 -11.35 7.20 -21.16
CA VAL A 163 -10.40 8.02 -21.93
C VAL A 163 -9.51 8.84 -20.99
N ALA A 164 -10.10 9.49 -19.97
CA ALA A 164 -9.36 10.26 -18.98
C ALA A 164 -8.36 9.38 -18.22
N ASP A 165 -8.77 8.18 -17.81
CA ASP A 165 -7.91 7.19 -17.16
C ASP A 165 -6.74 6.81 -18.09
N VAL A 166 -7.00 6.49 -19.37
CA VAL A 166 -5.95 6.14 -20.35
C VAL A 166 -4.92 7.28 -20.51
N LEU A 167 -5.39 8.52 -20.61
CA LEU A 167 -4.53 9.69 -20.76
C LEU A 167 -3.75 10.01 -19.48
N SER A 168 -4.36 9.86 -18.30
CA SER A 168 -3.72 10.11 -17.01
C SER A 168 -2.53 9.17 -16.76
N GLU A 169 -2.60 7.97 -17.32
CA GLU A 169 -1.53 6.96 -17.28
C GLU A 169 -0.45 7.18 -18.35
N GLY A 170 -0.56 8.24 -19.16
CA GLY A 170 0.39 8.58 -20.22
C GLY A 170 0.36 7.62 -21.42
N MET A 171 -0.71 6.84 -21.57
CA MET A 171 -0.87 5.93 -22.70
C MET A 171 -1.35 6.71 -23.93
N LYS A 172 -0.72 6.46 -25.09
CA LYS A 172 -1.12 7.08 -26.36
C LYS A 172 -2.29 6.31 -26.95
N MET A 173 -3.37 7.02 -27.28
CA MET A 173 -4.47 6.42 -28.05
C MET A 173 -4.22 6.46 -29.54
N CYS A 174 -4.47 5.33 -30.20
CA CYS A 174 -4.42 5.25 -31.66
C CYS A 174 -5.61 5.97 -32.29
N GLU A 175 -5.47 6.39 -33.55
CA GLU A 175 -6.51 7.13 -34.28
C GLU A 175 -7.83 6.35 -34.38
N ILE A 176 -7.77 5.01 -34.47
CA ILE A 176 -8.98 4.17 -34.47
C ILE A 176 -9.79 4.35 -33.18
N CYS A 177 -9.12 4.42 -32.02
CA CYS A 177 -9.80 4.64 -30.75
C CYS A 177 -10.40 6.05 -30.65
N LYS A 178 -9.72 7.06 -31.20
CA LYS A 178 -10.25 8.44 -31.26
C LYS A 178 -11.45 8.54 -32.19
N LEU A 179 -11.39 7.89 -33.36
CA LEU A 179 -12.52 7.84 -34.29
C LEU A 179 -13.73 7.13 -33.68
N MET A 180 -13.51 6.08 -32.88
CA MET A 180 -14.59 5.41 -32.14
C MET A 180 -15.23 6.34 -31.09
N TYR A 181 -14.45 7.23 -30.47
CA TYR A 181 -14.97 8.29 -29.60
C TYR A 181 -15.85 9.29 -30.36
N TYR A 182 -15.36 9.81 -31.49
CA TYR A 182 -16.11 10.78 -32.30
C TYR A 182 -17.38 10.17 -32.92
N LEU A 183 -17.31 8.94 -33.43
CA LEU A 183 -18.46 8.22 -33.97
C LEU A 183 -19.54 8.00 -32.91
N LYS A 184 -19.15 7.58 -31.70
CA LYS A 184 -20.09 7.38 -30.60
C LYS A 184 -20.76 8.70 -30.18
N ASN A 185 -19.99 9.77 -29.97
CA ASN A 185 -20.54 11.10 -29.64
C ASN A 185 -21.44 11.67 -30.75
N SER A 186 -21.11 11.44 -32.03
CA SER A 186 -21.95 11.85 -33.15
C SER A 186 -23.27 11.08 -33.24
N LEU A 187 -23.28 9.77 -32.94
CA LEU A 187 -24.49 8.94 -32.90
C LEU A 187 -25.43 9.36 -31.77
N LEU A 188 -24.88 9.86 -30.66
CA LEU A 188 -25.65 10.34 -29.51
C LEU A 188 -26.33 11.68 -29.81
N LEU A 189 -25.60 12.61 -30.43
CA LEU A 189 -26.14 13.89 -30.88
C LEU A 189 -27.16 13.72 -32.02
N GLY A 190 -26.90 12.80 -32.96
CA GLY A 190 -27.78 12.53 -34.10
C GLY A 190 -29.08 11.79 -33.77
N MET A 191 -29.20 11.18 -32.59
CA MET A 191 -30.44 10.56 -32.11
C MET A 191 -31.30 11.48 -31.24
N ASN A 192 -30.78 12.63 -30.79
CA ASN A 192 -31.57 13.66 -30.10
C ASN A 192 -32.37 14.56 -31.06
N THR A 193 -32.21 14.41 -32.38
CA THR A 193 -32.93 15.21 -33.38
C THR A 193 -34.07 14.47 -34.07
N LYS A 194 -34.49 13.30 -33.56
CA LYS A 194 -35.65 12.55 -34.10
C LYS A 194 -36.60 12.10 -33.00
N THR A 195 -37.21 13.03 -32.27
CA THR A 195 -38.54 12.84 -31.68
C THR A 195 -39.20 14.19 -31.38
N ILE A 196 -39.75 14.85 -32.41
CA ILE A 196 -41.02 15.60 -32.36
C ILE A 196 -41.72 15.37 -33.70
#